data_AF-X1AMK1-F1
#
_entry.id   AF-X1AMK1-F1
#
_cell.length_a   1.000
_cell.length_b   1.000
_cell.length_c   1.000
_cell.angle_alpha   90.00
_cell.angle_beta   90.00
_cell.angle_gamma   90.00
#
_symmetry.space_group_name_H-M   'P 1'
#
loop_
_entity.id
_entity.type
_entity.pdbx_description
1 polymer ?
#
loop_
_entity_poly.entity_id
_entity_poly.type
_entity_poly.pdbx_seq_one_letter_code
_entity_poly.pdbx_strand_id
1 'polypeptide(L)'
;MRNNTSFKGYTIVSCGTLRRELYYLKDIHFLDADKILYTAPGLHEKQTELEKQLVRHLMNAKKYSQRIYLLEELSASLMFPLFLYCPIRLI
;
A
#
# COMPACT_ATOMS: atom_id res chain seq x y z
N MET A 1 5.11 26.37 -8.75
CA MET A 1 4.66 25.96 -7.39
C MET A 1 5.17 24.55 -7.15
N ARG A 2 6.11 24.33 -6.21
CA ARG A 2 6.39 22.97 -5.74
C ARG A 2 5.31 22.63 -4.73
N ASN A 3 4.32 21.84 -5.14
CA ASN A 3 3.54 21.11 -4.14
C ASN A 3 4.54 20.20 -3.45
N ASN A 4 4.90 20.54 -2.22
CA ASN A 4 5.76 19.70 -1.38
C ASN A 4 4.89 18.51 -0.91
N THR A 5 4.58 17.59 -1.84
CA THR A 5 3.90 16.33 -1.54
C THR A 5 4.89 15.47 -0.78
N SER A 6 4.89 15.61 0.55
CA SER A 6 5.58 14.70 1.45
C SER A 6 4.66 13.53 1.76
N PHE A 7 5.21 12.34 1.66
CA PHE A 7 4.62 11.05 2.01
C PHE A 7 5.04 10.61 3.42
N LYS A 8 5.66 11.50 4.19
CA LYS A 8 5.99 11.26 5.60
C LYS A 8 4.73 11.08 6.43
N GLY A 9 4.73 10.10 7.34
CA GLY A 9 3.51 9.73 8.07
C GLY A 9 2.58 8.81 7.27
N TYR A 10 3.03 8.30 6.12
CA TYR A 10 2.31 7.30 5.33
C TYR A 10 3.09 5.99 5.25
N THR A 11 2.35 4.90 5.27
CA THR A 11 2.84 3.58 4.85
C THR A 11 2.20 3.19 3.53
N ILE A 12 3.00 2.69 2.59
CA ILE A 12 2.52 2.22 1.30
C ILE A 12 2.48 0.69 1.31
N VAL A 13 1.36 0.12 0.90
CA VAL A 13 1.22 -1.31 0.61
C VAL A 13 1.02 -1.45 -0.89
N SER A 14 1.85 -2.25 -1.56
CA SER A 14 1.83 -2.37 -3.02
C SER A 14 2.16 -3.78 -3.51
N CYS A 15 1.77 -4.10 -4.75
CA CYS A 15 2.13 -5.37 -5.35
C CYS A 15 3.66 -5.46 -5.51
N GLY A 16 4.21 -6.65 -5.29
CA GLY A 16 5.64 -6.91 -5.46
C GLY A 16 6.18 -6.60 -6.86
N THR A 17 5.32 -6.48 -7.87
CA THR A 17 5.70 -6.06 -9.24
C THR A 17 6.22 -4.62 -9.29
N LEU A 18 5.67 -3.71 -8.48
CA LEU A 18 6.06 -2.28 -8.44
C LEU A 18 7.28 -1.99 -7.54
N ARG A 19 7.97 -3.05 -7.10
CA ARG A 19 9.07 -2.92 -6.14
C ARG A 19 10.23 -2.08 -6.69
N ARG A 20 10.56 -2.22 -7.98
CA ARG A 20 11.70 -1.50 -8.58
C ARG A 20 11.41 -0.02 -8.72
N GLU A 21 10.20 0.31 -9.16
CA GLU A 21 9.71 1.67 -9.38
C GLU A 21 9.62 2.43 -8.06
N LEU A 22 9.00 1.84 -7.04
CA LEU A 22 8.90 2.45 -5.71
C LEU A 22 10.28 2.59 -5.04
N TYR A 23 11.18 1.63 -5.26
CA TYR A 23 12.55 1.73 -4.77
C TYR A 23 13.31 2.87 -5.45
N TYR A 24 13.19 3.00 -6.77
CA TYR A 24 13.78 4.11 -7.52
C TYR A 24 13.24 5.47 -7.04
N LEU A 25 11.92 5.60 -6.86
CA LEU A 25 11.30 6.84 -6.34
C LEU A 25 11.80 7.20 -4.93
N LYS A 26 12.06 6.19 -4.10
CA LYS A 26 12.67 6.37 -2.79
C LYS A 26 14.13 6.81 -2.92
N ASP A 27 14.90 6.22 -3.82
CA ASP A 27 16.32 6.51 -4.04
C ASP A 27 16.54 7.95 -4.51
N ILE A 28 15.69 8.45 -5.42
CA ILE A 28 15.72 9.86 -5.86
C ILE A 28 15.09 10.83 -4.84
N HIS A 29 14.75 10.36 -3.64
CA HIS A 29 14.14 11.15 -2.55
C HIS A 29 12.79 11.80 -2.92
N PHE A 30 12.11 11.27 -3.94
CA PHE A 30 10.76 11.69 -4.29
C PHE A 30 9.71 11.08 -3.34
N LEU A 31 9.97 9.85 -2.89
CA LEU A 31 9.09 9.11 -1.99
C LEU A 31 9.71 8.93 -0.60
N ASP A 32 9.26 9.73 0.36
CA ASP A 32 9.73 9.78 1.76
C ASP A 32 8.77 9.06 2.74
N ALA A 33 8.13 7.97 2.30
CA ALA A 33 7.22 7.18 3.11
C ALA A 33 7.92 6.46 4.29
N ASP A 34 7.23 6.33 5.42
CA ASP A 34 7.78 5.71 6.63
C ASP A 34 8.09 4.22 6.41
N LYS A 35 7.23 3.55 5.63
CA LYS A 35 7.39 2.15 5.26
C LYS A 35 6.75 1.84 3.91
N ILE A 36 7.35 0.89 3.20
CA ILE A 36 6.77 0.28 2.01
C ILE A 36 6.70 -1.24 2.27
N LEU A 37 5.51 -1.82 2.11
CA LEU A 37 5.22 -3.23 2.26
C LEU A 37 4.77 -3.79 0.91
N TYR A 38 5.16 -5.04 0.64
CA TYR A 38 4.87 -5.69 -0.64
C TYR A 38 4.06 -6.96 -0.43
N THR A 39 2.98 -7.11 -1.19
CA THR A 39 2.29 -8.42 -1.33
C THR A 39 3.03 -9.29 -2.34
N ALA A 40 2.75 -10.60 -2.35
CA ALA A 40 3.31 -11.48 -3.37
C ALA A 40 2.70 -11.16 -4.76
N PRO A 41 3.50 -11.12 -5.84
CA PRO A 41 3.00 -10.90 -7.18
C PRO A 41 2.10 -12.06 -7.63
N GLY A 42 1.15 -11.80 -8.54
CA GLY A 42 0.32 -12.83 -9.16
C GLY A 42 -0.88 -13.30 -8.31
N LEU A 43 -1.19 -12.62 -7.21
CA LEU A 43 -2.34 -13.00 -6.36
C LEU A 43 -3.72 -12.64 -6.95
N HIS A 44 -3.78 -12.03 -8.13
CA HIS A 44 -5.03 -11.69 -8.82
C HIS A 44 -5.91 -12.93 -9.09
N GLU A 45 -5.30 -14.08 -9.36
CA GLU A 45 -6.02 -15.36 -9.56
C GLU A 45 -6.45 -16.02 -8.23
N LYS A 46 -5.89 -15.58 -7.09
CA LYS A 46 -6.10 -16.15 -5.76
C LYS A 46 -6.60 -15.09 -4.79
N GLN A 47 -7.79 -14.58 -5.08
CA GLN A 47 -8.41 -13.45 -4.39
C GLN A 47 -8.52 -13.61 -2.86
N THR A 48 -8.78 -14.81 -2.36
CA THR A 48 -8.82 -15.09 -0.92
C THR A 48 -7.44 -15.00 -0.26
N GLU A 49 -6.38 -15.40 -0.96
CA GLU A 49 -5.01 -15.27 -0.45
C GLU A 49 -4.53 -13.82 -0.53
N LEU A 50 -4.95 -13.07 -1.55
CA LEU A 50 -4.76 -11.62 -1.61
C LEU A 50 -5.39 -10.93 -0.40
N GLU A 51 -6.63 -11.26 -0.06
CA GLU A 51 -7.33 -10.69 1.10
C GLU A 51 -6.58 -10.94 2.41
N LYS A 52 -6.18 -12.20 2.65
CA LYS A 52 -5.43 -12.57 3.86
C LYS A 52 -4.09 -11.85 3.93
N GLN A 53 -3.35 -11.77 2.83
CA GLN A 53 -2.08 -11.04 2.81
C GLN A 53 -2.30 -9.55 3.05
N LEU A 54 -3.29 -8.97 2.39
CA LEU A 54 -3.59 -7.56 2.49
C LEU A 54 -3.99 -7.15 3.91
N VAL A 55 -4.88 -7.90 4.56
CA VAL A 55 -5.25 -7.66 5.97
C VAL A 55 -4.01 -7.70 6.87
N ARG A 56 -3.13 -8.70 6.69
CA ARG A 56 -1.87 -8.80 7.45
C ARG A 56 -0.96 -7.60 7.19
N HIS A 57 -0.82 -7.17 5.93
CA HIS A 57 0.01 -6.02 5.57
C HIS A 57 -0.56 -4.71 6.11
N LEU A 58 -1.87 -4.53 6.12
CA LEU A 58 -2.52 -3.34 6.69
C LEU A 58 -2.39 -3.30 8.21
N MET A 59 -2.56 -4.44 8.90
CA MET A 59 -2.30 -4.52 10.33
C MET A 59 -0.84 -4.21 10.65
N ASN A 60 0.10 -4.62 9.79
CA ASN A 60 1.50 -4.28 9.95
C ASN A 60 1.78 -2.80 9.63
N ALA A 61 1.15 -2.25 8.59
CA ALA A 61 1.28 -0.85 8.17
C ALA A 61 0.86 0.13 9.26
N LYS A 62 -0.21 -0.19 10.00
CA LYS A 62 -0.69 0.60 11.15
C LYS A 62 0.35 0.78 12.26
N LYS A 63 1.35 -0.11 12.35
CA LYS A 63 2.45 0.02 13.32
C LYS A 63 3.44 1.11 12.97
N TYR A 64 3.50 1.49 11.68
CA TYR A 64 4.45 2.49 11.18
C TYR A 64 3.76 3.85 10.99
N SER A 65 2.53 3.87 10.48
CA SER A 65 1.84 5.11 10.14
C SER A 65 0.32 5.00 10.32
N GLN A 66 -0.31 6.13 10.66
CA GLN A 66 -1.78 6.20 10.75
C GLN A 66 -2.44 6.23 9.36
N ARG A 67 -1.74 6.77 8.36
CA ARG A 67 -2.24 6.88 6.99
C ARG A 67 -1.61 5.81 6.11
N ILE A 68 -2.44 5.16 5.31
CA ILE A 68 -2.02 4.05 4.47
C ILE A 68 -2.45 4.32 3.03
N TYR A 69 -1.51 4.21 2.10
CA TYR A 69 -1.76 4.15 0.67
C TYR A 69 -1.73 2.70 0.21
N LEU A 70 -2.74 2.31 -0.55
CA LEU A 70 -2.86 0.97 -1.09
C LEU A 70 -2.78 1.01 -2.61
N LEU A 71 -1.77 0.33 -3.16
CA LEU A 71 -1.47 0.23 -4.58
C LEU A 71 -1.55 -1.24 -5.01
N GLU A 72 -2.78 -1.75 -5.00
CA GLU A 72 -3.15 -3.12 -5.35
C GLU A 72 -4.40 -3.11 -6.21
N GLU A 73 -4.49 -4.01 -7.18
CA GLU A 73 -5.76 -4.27 -7.86
C GLU A 73 -6.66 -5.10 -6.92
N LEU A 74 -7.72 -4.46 -6.43
CA LEU A 74 -8.74 -5.10 -5.62
C LEU A 74 -10.00 -5.31 -6.46
N SER A 75 -10.65 -6.46 -6.30
CA SER A 75 -12.04 -6.57 -6.71
C SER A 75 -12.92 -5.76 -5.76
N ALA A 76 -14.09 -5.33 -6.25
CA ALA A 76 -15.08 -4.61 -5.46
C ALA A 76 -15.49 -5.35 -4.16
N SER A 77 -15.43 -6.69 -4.15
CA SER A 77 -15.74 -7.52 -2.99
C SER A 77 -14.73 -7.38 -1.83
N LEU A 78 -13.45 -7.11 -2.13
CA LEU A 78 -12.42 -6.86 -1.10
C LEU A 78 -12.48 -5.44 -0.53
N MET A 79 -13.09 -4.51 -1.26
CA MET A 79 -13.08 -3.10 -0.90
C MET A 79 -13.94 -2.80 0.34
N PHE A 80 -15.04 -3.55 0.52
CA PHE A 80 -15.97 -3.38 1.64
C PHE A 80 -15.37 -3.64 3.03
N PRO A 81 -14.67 -4.77 3.29
CA PRO A 81 -14.02 -4.98 4.58
C PRO A 81 -12.89 -3.96 4.83
N LEU A 82 -12.16 -3.55 3.79
CA LEU A 82 -11.02 -2.64 3.92
C LEU A 82 -11.41 -1.23 4.40
N PHE A 83 -12.53 -0.70 3.92
CA PHE A 83 -13.05 0.60 4.37
C PHE A 83 -13.47 0.63 5.84
N LEU A 84 -13.88 -0.52 6.42
CA LEU A 84 -14.16 -0.62 7.85
C LEU A 84 -12.88 -0.58 8.71
N TYR A 85 -11.73 -0.99 8.16
CA TYR A 85 -10.50 -1.10 8.93
C TYR A 85 -9.61 0.15 8.89
N CYS A 86 -9.72 1.04 7.90
CA CYS A 86 -8.86 2.23 7.82
C CYS A 86 -9.45 3.27 6.84
N PRO A 87 -9.24 4.59 7.06
CA PRO A 87 -9.44 5.60 6.02
C PRO A 87 -8.34 5.45 4.95
N ILE A 88 -8.47 4.43 4.10
CA ILE A 88 -7.55 4.14 3.00
C ILE A 88 -7.81 5.17 1.91
N ARG A 89 -6.74 5.83 1.46
CA ARG A 89 -6.81 6.71 0.29
C ARG A 89 -6.40 5.90 -0.93
N LEU A 90 -7.38 5.52 -1.74
CA LEU A 90 -7.16 4.93 -3.07
C LEU A 90 -6.71 6.07 -4.01
N ILE A 91 -5.60 5.84 -4.72
CA ILE A 91 -5.12 6.69 -5.81
C ILE A 91 -5.11 5.83 -7.07
#